data_AF-A0A2R6E6X9-F1
#
_entry.id   AF-A0A2R6E6X9-F1
#
_cell.length_a   1.000
_cell.length_b   1.000
_cell.length_c   1.000
_cell.angle_alpha   90.00
_cell.angle_beta   90.00
_cell.angle_gamma   90.00
#
_symmetry.space_group_name_H-M   'P 1'
#
loop_
_entity.id
_entity.type
_entity.pdbx_description
1 polymer ?
#
loop_
_entity_poly.entity_id
_entity_poly.type
_entity_poly.pdbx_seq_one_letter_code
_entity_poly.pdbx_strand_id
1 'polypeptide(L)'
;MSGEGGGDADGTDGGDGETDPVGVRVRGIYTTALTHLLAADGETTVVQASPPIRERFDASFPVEPAAASIWTTNDRQGVGLAGESAAVGTVARRLLDVGRDALAWRDPTPRGAAYAGEVTETLGSGAVVELADATEASAGENESDEENGAGGLPVAGRDPEGFLPYSATASHVTEGDRLRVQVAEASAPWTGGRPVLDTTLVVHGALLDLVRGGTAAGGPELADLLPTDPPEGWAADWAPAAGDADLDALGAALERASARAAALDDAFADATAPEEAAPACYWPGEATAWMRFGREA
;
A
#
# COMPACT_ATOMS: atom_id res chain seq x y z
N MET A 1 -17.12 16.06 67.05
CA MET A 1 -17.40 17.47 66.70
C MET A 1 -16.06 18.04 66.26
N SER A 2 -15.79 18.55 65.06
CA SER A 2 -16.48 18.80 63.79
C SER A 2 -15.28 19.15 62.86
N GLY A 3 -15.13 18.72 61.61
CA GLY A 3 -16.05 18.69 60.48
C GLY A 3 -15.43 19.58 59.39
N GLU A 4 -15.09 18.98 58.24
CA GLU A 4 -14.98 19.57 56.88
C GLU A 4 -13.84 20.56 56.59
N GLY A 5 -13.17 20.59 55.43
CA GLY A 5 -13.32 19.87 54.16
C GLY A 5 -12.34 20.46 53.14
N GLY A 6 -12.32 19.92 51.91
CA GLY A 6 -11.57 20.46 50.77
C GLY A 6 -10.65 19.45 50.10
N GLY A 7 -11.24 18.50 49.37
CA GLY A 7 -10.55 17.79 48.31
C GLY A 7 -10.65 18.59 47.01
N ASP A 8 -9.57 18.60 46.25
CA ASP A 8 -9.54 18.83 44.80
C ASP A 8 -8.64 17.67 44.29
N ALA A 9 -9.18 16.55 43.82
CA ALA A 9 -9.83 16.34 42.53
C ALA A 9 -8.91 16.69 41.36
N ASP A 10 -8.09 15.70 41.02
CA ASP A 10 -7.97 15.14 39.66
C ASP A 10 -8.17 16.13 38.51
N GLY A 11 -7.06 16.69 38.04
CA GLY A 11 -6.94 17.30 36.73
C GLY A 11 -6.04 16.41 35.87
N THR A 12 -6.47 15.17 35.62
CA THR A 12 -5.97 14.41 34.47
C THR A 12 -6.47 15.16 33.24
N ASP A 13 -5.59 15.96 32.65
CA ASP A 13 -5.76 16.53 31.31
C ASP A 13 -5.76 15.37 30.32
N GLY A 14 -6.91 14.71 30.23
CA GLY A 14 -7.25 13.85 29.11
C GLY A 14 -7.43 14.79 27.92
N GLY A 15 -6.32 15.17 27.30
CA GLY A 15 -6.34 15.63 25.93
C GLY A 15 -7.00 14.50 25.14
N ASP A 16 -8.23 14.75 24.71
CA ASP A 16 -8.92 13.94 23.73
C ASP A 16 -7.90 13.65 22.63
N GLY A 17 -7.47 12.39 22.51
CA GLY A 17 -6.47 11.97 21.55
C GLY A 17 -7.04 12.10 20.15
N GLU A 18 -7.10 13.33 19.65
CA GLU A 18 -7.44 13.62 18.27
C GLU A 18 -6.32 12.98 17.44
N THR A 19 -6.62 11.78 16.96
CA THR A 19 -5.70 11.01 16.14
C THR A 19 -5.53 11.80 14.86
N ASP A 20 -4.30 12.06 14.45
CA ASP A 20 -4.03 12.79 13.21
C ASP A 20 -4.79 12.13 12.05
N PRO A 21 -5.41 12.94 11.16
CA PRO A 21 -6.20 12.41 10.07
C PRO A 21 -5.33 11.56 9.14
N VAL A 22 -5.92 10.48 8.61
CA VAL A 22 -5.22 9.56 7.71
C VAL A 22 -4.79 10.29 6.45
N GLY A 23 -3.49 10.34 6.17
CA GLY A 23 -2.94 10.92 4.95
C GLY A 23 -3.24 10.03 3.73
N VAL A 24 -4.03 10.53 2.78
CA VAL A 24 -4.48 9.78 1.60
C VAL A 24 -3.97 10.43 0.31
N ARG A 25 -3.20 9.68 -0.48
CA ARG A 25 -2.79 10.09 -1.82
C ARG A 25 -3.80 9.62 -2.84
N VAL A 26 -4.30 10.52 -3.68
CA VAL A 26 -5.30 10.17 -4.71
C VAL A 26 -4.76 10.45 -6.10
N ARG A 27 -4.88 9.46 -7.00
CA ARG A 27 -4.49 9.55 -8.41
C ARG A 27 -5.53 8.93 -9.35
N GLY A 28 -5.50 9.37 -10.60
CA GLY A 28 -6.36 8.88 -11.67
C GLY A 28 -7.61 9.74 -11.90
N ILE A 29 -8.58 9.21 -12.63
CA ILE A 29 -9.69 10.01 -13.18
C ILE A 29 -10.71 10.43 -12.11
N TYR A 30 -10.80 9.67 -11.01
CA TYR A 30 -11.70 9.96 -9.90
C TYR A 30 -11.15 10.97 -8.90
N THR A 31 -9.93 11.49 -9.11
CA THR A 31 -9.21 12.30 -8.12
C THR A 31 -10.03 13.45 -7.60
N THR A 32 -10.69 14.24 -8.47
CA THR A 32 -11.52 15.37 -8.03
C THR A 32 -12.67 14.93 -7.12
N ALA A 33 -13.43 13.90 -7.49
CA ALA A 33 -14.59 13.45 -6.70
C ALA A 33 -14.14 12.89 -5.35
N LEU A 34 -13.07 12.08 -5.36
CA LEU A 34 -12.52 11.49 -4.15
C LEU A 34 -11.90 12.55 -3.23
N THR A 35 -11.22 13.56 -3.76
CA THR A 35 -10.71 14.69 -2.97
C THR A 35 -11.84 15.41 -2.24
N HIS A 36 -12.96 15.66 -2.93
CA HIS A 36 -14.13 16.29 -2.29
C HIS A 36 -14.77 15.39 -1.22
N LEU A 37 -14.87 14.09 -1.47
CA LEU A 37 -15.46 13.12 -0.54
C LEU A 37 -14.64 12.99 0.76
N LEU A 38 -13.32 12.85 0.61
CA LEU A 38 -12.38 12.65 1.71
C LEU A 38 -12.18 13.93 2.55
N ALA A 39 -12.22 15.10 1.93
CA ALA A 39 -12.11 16.37 2.67
C ALA A 39 -13.32 16.67 3.60
N ALA A 40 -14.41 15.89 3.53
CA ALA A 40 -15.67 16.22 4.19
C ALA A 40 -15.89 15.55 5.55
N ASP A 41 -15.08 14.56 5.94
CA ASP A 41 -15.28 13.80 7.19
C ASP A 41 -14.37 14.24 8.35
N GLY A 42 -13.20 14.81 8.06
CA GLY A 42 -12.19 15.17 9.06
C GLY A 42 -11.34 13.99 9.56
N GLU A 43 -11.66 12.75 9.14
CA GLU A 43 -10.90 11.54 9.46
C GLU A 43 -9.74 11.33 8.48
N THR A 44 -9.83 11.94 7.30
CA THR A 44 -8.81 11.83 6.25
C THR A 44 -8.31 13.20 5.80
N THR A 45 -7.04 13.25 5.37
CA THR A 45 -6.43 14.42 4.75
C THR A 45 -5.82 14.03 3.42
N VAL A 46 -6.20 14.72 2.35
CA VAL A 46 -5.60 14.48 1.03
C VAL A 46 -4.20 15.07 1.01
N VAL A 47 -3.20 14.23 0.73
CA VAL A 47 -1.79 14.63 0.63
C VAL A 47 -1.31 14.60 -0.82
N GLN A 48 -0.25 15.37 -1.10
CA GLN A 48 0.46 15.37 -2.38
C GLN A 48 -0.48 15.62 -3.57
N ALA A 49 -1.42 16.55 -3.43
CA ALA A 49 -2.35 16.87 -4.51
C ALA A 49 -1.60 17.42 -5.73
N SER A 50 -1.98 16.95 -6.92
CA SER A 50 -1.39 17.43 -8.17
C SER A 50 -1.77 18.89 -8.44
N PRO A 51 -0.98 19.65 -9.23
CA PRO A 51 -1.29 21.05 -9.53
C PRO A 51 -2.73 21.30 -10.03
N PRO A 52 -3.30 20.46 -10.94
CA PRO A 52 -4.69 20.63 -11.38
C PRO A 52 -5.75 20.43 -10.28
N ILE A 53 -5.43 19.71 -9.20
CA ILE A 53 -6.33 19.54 -8.05
C ILE A 53 -6.19 20.74 -7.11
N ARG A 54 -4.96 21.20 -6.83
CA ARG A 54 -4.72 22.42 -6.04
C ARG A 54 -5.48 23.61 -6.63
N GLU A 55 -5.36 23.81 -7.94
CA GLU A 55 -6.07 24.88 -8.67
C GLU A 55 -7.59 24.71 -8.61
N ARG A 56 -8.11 23.49 -8.74
CA ARG A 56 -9.55 23.24 -8.78
C ARG A 56 -10.23 23.47 -7.43
N PHE A 57 -9.55 23.16 -6.33
CA PHE A 57 -10.08 23.33 -4.98
C PHE A 57 -9.71 24.68 -4.36
N ASP A 58 -8.85 25.47 -4.99
CA ASP A 58 -8.27 26.70 -4.45
C ASP A 58 -7.75 26.49 -3.01
N ALA A 59 -7.06 25.37 -2.80
CA ALA A 59 -6.63 24.89 -1.50
C ALA A 59 -5.17 24.39 -1.52
N SER A 60 -4.48 24.59 -0.40
CA SER A 60 -3.17 23.98 -0.15
C SER A 60 -3.35 22.57 0.39
N PHE A 61 -2.57 21.63 -0.13
CA PHE A 61 -2.54 20.25 0.34
C PHE A 61 -1.13 19.92 0.81
N PRO A 62 -0.97 19.32 2.00
CA PRO A 62 0.35 18.95 2.52
C PRO A 62 1.04 17.94 1.61
N VAL A 63 2.37 17.98 1.56
CA VAL A 63 3.20 17.05 0.79
C VAL A 63 3.88 16.07 1.75
N GLU A 64 3.05 15.41 2.55
CA GLU A 64 3.45 14.44 3.57
C GLU A 64 3.39 13.00 3.04
N PRO A 65 4.09 12.05 3.67
CA PRO A 65 3.94 10.63 3.39
C PRO A 65 2.48 10.18 3.57
N ALA A 66 1.96 9.43 2.59
CA ALA A 66 0.60 8.92 2.64
C ALA A 66 0.55 7.56 3.35
N ALA A 67 -0.43 7.36 4.23
CA ALA A 67 -0.71 6.06 4.85
C ALA A 67 -1.57 5.16 3.94
N ALA A 68 -2.32 5.75 2.99
CA ALA A 68 -3.03 5.03 1.94
C ALA A 68 -2.93 5.75 0.59
N SER A 69 -2.92 4.98 -0.49
CA SER A 69 -2.95 5.46 -1.87
C SER A 69 -4.15 4.90 -2.61
N ILE A 70 -4.82 5.78 -3.38
CA ILE A 70 -5.94 5.45 -4.26
C ILE A 70 -5.53 5.65 -5.72
N TRP A 71 -5.78 4.65 -6.56
CA TRP A 71 -5.62 4.75 -8.02
C TRP A 71 -6.83 4.22 -8.77
N THR A 72 -7.03 4.70 -10.00
CA THR A 72 -8.10 4.21 -10.89
C THR A 72 -7.72 2.87 -11.51
N THR A 73 -8.67 1.94 -11.59
CA THR A 73 -8.46 0.67 -12.31
C THR A 73 -8.28 0.88 -13.81
N ASN A 74 -7.59 -0.04 -14.48
CA ASN A 74 -7.30 0.06 -15.92
C ASN A 74 -8.56 0.12 -16.81
N ASP A 75 -9.63 -0.55 -16.38
CA ASP A 75 -10.94 -0.53 -17.05
C ASP A 75 -11.81 0.68 -16.67
N ARG A 76 -11.32 1.55 -15.77
CA ARG A 76 -12.00 2.75 -15.27
C ARG A 76 -13.39 2.47 -14.67
N GLN A 77 -13.58 1.30 -14.08
CA GLN A 77 -14.83 0.93 -13.40
C GLN A 77 -14.75 1.03 -11.88
N GLY A 78 -13.57 1.33 -11.33
CA GLY A 78 -13.37 1.40 -9.89
C GLY A 78 -12.04 2.01 -9.51
N VAL A 79 -11.67 1.80 -8.26
CA VAL A 79 -10.37 2.19 -7.71
C VAL A 79 -9.73 1.05 -6.92
N GLY A 80 -8.40 1.04 -6.92
CA GLY A 80 -7.61 0.26 -5.96
C GLY A 80 -7.18 1.15 -4.80
N LEU A 81 -7.06 0.54 -3.63
CA LEU A 81 -6.55 1.10 -2.39
C LEU A 81 -5.36 0.26 -1.94
N ALA A 82 -4.26 0.89 -1.53
CA ALA A 82 -3.11 0.20 -0.96
C ALA A 82 -2.46 1.06 0.12
N GLY A 83 -2.00 0.42 1.19
CA GLY A 83 -1.27 1.08 2.28
C GLY A 83 -1.35 0.31 3.59
N GLU A 84 -1.36 1.05 4.69
CA GLU A 84 -1.56 0.50 6.04
C GLU A 84 -2.99 -0.04 6.20
N SER A 85 -3.16 -1.18 6.89
CA SER A 85 -4.46 -1.87 6.99
C SER A 85 -5.56 -0.98 7.60
N ALA A 86 -5.24 -0.24 8.66
CA ALA A 86 -6.17 0.70 9.29
C ALA A 86 -6.57 1.84 8.33
N ALA A 87 -5.60 2.47 7.67
CA ALA A 87 -5.82 3.54 6.70
C ALA A 87 -6.69 3.08 5.52
N VAL A 88 -6.41 1.89 4.98
CA VAL A 88 -7.21 1.27 3.90
C VAL A 88 -8.62 0.97 4.39
N GLY A 89 -8.79 0.48 5.62
CA GLY A 89 -10.10 0.26 6.25
C GLY A 89 -10.92 1.55 6.33
N THR A 90 -10.35 2.63 6.87
CA THR A 90 -10.98 3.96 6.96
C THR A 90 -11.45 4.46 5.59
N VAL A 91 -10.56 4.42 4.59
CA VAL A 91 -10.90 4.87 3.23
C VAL A 91 -11.95 3.95 2.58
N ALA A 92 -11.84 2.63 2.74
CA ALA A 92 -12.80 1.69 2.17
C ALA A 92 -14.22 1.89 2.70
N ARG A 93 -14.38 2.07 4.03
CA ARG A 93 -15.68 2.39 4.65
C ARG A 93 -16.28 3.65 4.06
N ARG A 94 -15.47 4.70 3.93
CA ARG A 94 -15.90 5.98 3.35
C ARG A 94 -16.36 5.85 1.89
N LEU A 95 -15.67 5.03 1.10
CA LEU A 95 -16.02 4.80 -0.31
C LEU A 95 -17.25 3.89 -0.47
N LEU A 96 -17.49 2.97 0.48
CA LEU A 96 -18.69 2.13 0.50
C LEU A 96 -19.96 2.95 0.75
N ASP A 97 -19.86 4.04 1.53
CA ASP A 97 -20.99 4.92 1.83
C ASP A 97 -21.45 5.79 0.65
N VAL A 98 -20.69 5.83 -0.45
CA VAL A 98 -21.02 6.65 -1.63
C VAL A 98 -22.30 6.17 -2.32
N GLY A 99 -22.61 4.88 -2.26
CA GLY A 99 -23.82 4.35 -2.89
C GLY A 99 -24.06 2.88 -2.62
N ARG A 100 -25.31 2.44 -2.80
CA ARG A 100 -25.73 1.04 -2.54
C ARG A 100 -24.96 0.01 -3.37
N ASP A 101 -24.48 0.42 -4.55
CA ASP A 101 -23.75 -0.44 -5.47
C ASP A 101 -22.23 -0.24 -5.39
N ALA A 102 -21.72 0.37 -4.30
CA ALA A 102 -20.31 0.35 -3.98
C ALA A 102 -19.96 -1.01 -3.39
N LEU A 103 -19.09 -1.75 -4.07
CA LEU A 103 -18.67 -3.09 -3.67
C LEU A 103 -17.17 -3.09 -3.39
N ALA A 104 -16.77 -3.78 -2.33
CA ALA A 104 -15.39 -3.81 -1.86
C ALA A 104 -14.89 -5.24 -1.66
N TRP A 105 -13.63 -5.50 -2.00
CA TRP A 105 -12.95 -6.76 -1.72
C TRP A 105 -11.50 -6.51 -1.34
N ARG A 106 -10.94 -7.34 -0.46
CA ARG A 106 -9.48 -7.41 -0.25
C ARG A 106 -8.84 -8.31 -1.32
N ASP A 107 -7.64 -7.95 -1.76
CA ASP A 107 -6.88 -8.72 -2.76
C ASP A 107 -6.16 -9.90 -2.08
N PRO A 108 -6.29 -11.15 -2.58
CA PRO A 108 -5.50 -12.29 -2.10
C PRO A 108 -4.01 -12.22 -2.48
N THR A 109 -3.68 -11.40 -3.47
CA THR A 109 -2.34 -11.13 -4.00
C THR A 109 -2.00 -9.62 -3.92
N PRO A 110 -1.93 -9.06 -2.71
CA PRO A 110 -1.81 -7.62 -2.49
C PRO A 110 -0.52 -7.01 -3.06
N ARG A 111 -0.55 -5.69 -3.28
CA ARG A 111 0.59 -4.92 -3.80
C ARG A 111 1.81 -5.06 -2.88
N GLY A 112 2.97 -5.29 -3.50
CA GLY A 112 4.23 -5.43 -2.79
C GLY A 112 4.38 -6.74 -1.99
N ALA A 113 3.40 -7.64 -2.04
CA ALA A 113 3.53 -8.96 -1.45
C ALA A 113 4.56 -9.79 -2.20
N ALA A 114 5.34 -10.58 -1.46
CA ALA A 114 6.41 -11.39 -2.00
C ALA A 114 6.24 -12.86 -1.65
N TYR A 115 6.58 -13.72 -2.62
CA TYR A 115 6.24 -15.13 -2.62
C TYR A 115 7.42 -15.98 -3.05
N ALA A 116 7.40 -17.25 -2.65
CA ALA A 116 7.92 -18.32 -3.50
C ALA A 116 6.80 -18.76 -4.42
N GLY A 117 6.94 -18.43 -5.70
CA GLY A 117 5.99 -18.83 -6.74
C GLY A 117 6.50 -20.02 -7.54
N GLU A 118 5.56 -20.80 -8.09
CA GLU A 118 5.84 -21.88 -9.03
C GLU A 118 5.31 -21.50 -10.42
N VAL A 119 6.15 -21.64 -11.44
CA VAL A 119 5.76 -21.33 -12.82
C VAL A 119 4.90 -22.45 -13.36
N THR A 120 3.63 -22.17 -13.62
CA THR A 120 2.66 -23.18 -14.10
C THR A 120 2.51 -23.19 -15.61
N GLU A 121 2.82 -22.07 -16.29
CA GLU A 121 2.71 -21.97 -17.74
C GLU A 121 3.67 -20.91 -18.30
N THR A 122 4.34 -21.22 -19.41
CA THR A 122 5.12 -20.23 -20.17
C THR A 122 4.32 -19.68 -21.35
N LEU A 123 4.30 -18.35 -21.49
CA LEU A 123 3.62 -17.62 -22.55
C LEU A 123 4.65 -16.93 -23.48
N GLY A 124 4.15 -16.28 -24.53
CA GLY A 124 5.00 -15.61 -25.52
C GLY A 124 5.80 -14.41 -24.98
N SER A 125 5.32 -13.74 -23.92
CA SER A 125 5.93 -12.53 -23.36
C SER A 125 6.25 -12.62 -21.86
N GLY A 126 6.05 -13.78 -21.25
CA GLY A 126 6.24 -13.99 -19.81
C GLY A 126 5.70 -15.35 -19.39
N ALA A 127 5.51 -15.55 -18.10
CA ALA A 127 5.01 -16.79 -17.53
C ALA A 127 3.89 -16.55 -16.52
N VAL A 128 3.02 -17.53 -16.33
CA VAL A 128 2.04 -17.57 -15.24
C VAL A 128 2.70 -18.24 -14.04
N VAL A 129 2.55 -17.63 -12.88
CA VAL A 129 3.14 -18.09 -11.63
C VAL A 129 2.02 -18.28 -10.60
N GLU A 130 1.91 -19.49 -10.05
CA GLU A 130 1.05 -19.81 -8.92
C GLU A 130 1.65 -19.25 -7.63
N LEU A 131 0.78 -18.64 -6.81
CA LEU A 131 1.10 -17.97 -5.56
C LEU A 131 0.22 -18.54 -4.43
N ALA A 132 0.56 -18.21 -3.19
CA ALA A 132 -0.32 -18.45 -2.03
C ALA A 132 -1.26 -17.26 -1.80
N ASP A 133 -2.38 -17.48 -1.12
CA ASP A 133 -3.26 -16.40 -0.64
C ASP A 133 -2.61 -15.71 0.58
N ALA A 134 -2.23 -14.44 0.42
CA ALA A 134 -1.58 -13.66 1.48
C ALA A 134 -2.53 -13.32 2.64
N THR A 135 -3.85 -13.39 2.41
CA THR A 135 -4.84 -13.10 3.45
C THR A 135 -4.95 -14.23 4.47
N GLU A 136 -4.58 -15.46 4.11
CA GLU A 136 -4.48 -16.59 5.03
C GLU A 136 -3.23 -16.47 5.92
N ALA A 137 -2.13 -15.94 5.39
CA ALA A 137 -0.90 -15.70 6.15
C ALA A 137 -1.06 -14.62 7.23
N SER A 138 -2.01 -13.70 7.04
CA SER A 138 -2.28 -12.58 7.95
C SER A 138 -3.37 -12.90 9.00
N ALA A 139 -4.07 -14.02 8.88
CA ALA A 139 -5.21 -14.38 9.74
C ALA A 139 -4.84 -14.77 11.19
N GLY A 140 -3.56 -14.65 11.57
CA GLY A 140 -3.04 -14.99 12.89
C GLY A 140 -2.90 -13.80 13.85
N GLU A 141 -3.16 -12.56 13.43
CA GLU A 141 -2.82 -11.36 14.19
C GLU A 141 -4.05 -10.47 14.47
N ASN A 142 -4.43 -10.40 15.75
CA ASN A 142 -5.38 -9.48 16.41
C ASN A 142 -6.84 -9.37 15.91
N GLU A 143 -7.78 -9.79 16.77
CA GLU A 143 -9.24 -9.60 16.62
C GLU A 143 -9.65 -8.12 16.38
N SER A 144 -8.83 -7.14 16.81
CA SER A 144 -9.10 -5.70 16.62
C SER A 144 -8.83 -5.19 15.20
N ASP A 145 -7.93 -5.83 14.44
CA ASP A 145 -7.65 -5.45 13.04
C ASP A 145 -8.78 -5.90 12.09
N GLU A 146 -9.56 -6.91 12.49
CA GLU A 146 -10.69 -7.40 11.71
C GLU A 146 -11.87 -6.41 11.68
N GLU A 147 -12.13 -5.70 12.79
CA GLU A 147 -13.24 -4.74 12.87
C GLU A 147 -12.91 -3.38 12.24
N ASN A 148 -11.67 -2.90 12.41
CA ASN A 148 -11.27 -1.53 12.03
C ASN A 148 -10.29 -1.44 10.84
N GLY A 149 -9.65 -2.54 10.43
CA GLY A 149 -8.74 -2.58 9.28
C GLY A 149 -9.42 -2.99 7.96
N ALA A 150 -8.60 -3.29 6.95
CA ALA A 150 -9.05 -3.89 5.70
C ALA A 150 -9.51 -5.36 5.88
N GLY A 151 -9.25 -5.97 7.05
CA GLY A 151 -9.56 -7.35 7.38
C GLY A 151 -11.05 -7.70 7.29
N GLY A 152 -11.93 -6.74 7.59
CA GLY A 152 -13.39 -6.92 7.51
C GLY A 152 -13.97 -7.00 6.09
N LEU A 153 -13.17 -6.78 5.04
CA LEU A 153 -13.61 -6.92 3.65
C LEU A 153 -13.56 -8.39 3.20
N PRO A 154 -14.52 -8.84 2.36
CA PRO A 154 -14.46 -10.17 1.78
C PRO A 154 -13.24 -10.31 0.84
N VAL A 155 -12.61 -11.48 0.81
CA VAL A 155 -11.55 -11.80 -0.17
C VAL A 155 -12.13 -11.83 -1.57
N ALA A 156 -11.42 -11.26 -2.54
CA ALA A 156 -11.80 -11.37 -3.94
C ALA A 156 -11.69 -12.83 -4.42
N GLY A 157 -12.75 -13.38 -5.00
CA GLY A 157 -12.79 -14.76 -5.51
C GLY A 157 -12.03 -14.94 -6.83
N ARG A 158 -10.70 -14.89 -6.77
CA ARG A 158 -9.77 -15.16 -7.89
C ARG A 158 -8.71 -16.16 -7.44
N ASP A 159 -8.22 -16.97 -8.37
CA ASP A 159 -7.06 -17.81 -8.09
C ASP A 159 -5.82 -16.92 -7.83
N PRO A 160 -5.00 -17.24 -6.82
CA PRO A 160 -3.78 -16.51 -6.51
C PRO A 160 -2.70 -16.84 -7.53
N GLU A 161 -2.83 -16.28 -8.74
CA GLU A 161 -1.83 -16.37 -9.81
C GLU A 161 -1.39 -14.98 -10.26
N GLY A 162 -0.11 -14.85 -10.61
CA GLY A 162 0.47 -13.65 -11.21
C GLY A 162 1.07 -13.90 -12.58
N PHE A 163 1.33 -12.81 -13.31
CA PHE A 163 2.05 -12.84 -14.59
C PHE A 163 3.44 -12.24 -14.41
N LEU A 164 4.48 -13.02 -14.71
CA LEU A 164 5.87 -12.57 -14.69
C LEU A 164 6.36 -12.28 -16.13
N PRO A 165 6.52 -11.00 -16.53
CA PRO A 165 7.13 -10.66 -17.81
C PRO A 165 8.57 -11.14 -17.87
N TYR A 166 9.04 -11.62 -19.03
CA TYR A 166 10.45 -12.03 -19.18
C TYR A 166 11.44 -10.86 -19.01
N SER A 167 10.99 -9.62 -19.17
CA SER A 167 11.81 -8.43 -18.90
C SER A 167 12.01 -8.15 -17.41
N ALA A 168 11.20 -8.75 -16.54
CA ALA A 168 11.21 -8.53 -15.09
C ALA A 168 12.05 -9.59 -14.33
N THR A 169 12.80 -10.41 -15.06
CA THR A 169 13.71 -11.41 -14.52
C THR A 169 14.96 -11.51 -15.38
N ALA A 170 16.12 -11.61 -14.73
CA ALA A 170 17.39 -11.87 -15.42
C ALA A 170 17.57 -13.35 -15.79
N SER A 171 16.81 -14.23 -15.14
CA SER A 171 16.87 -15.68 -15.34
C SER A 171 15.95 -16.10 -16.47
N HIS A 172 16.37 -17.11 -17.24
CA HIS A 172 15.47 -17.81 -18.14
C HIS A 172 14.48 -18.63 -17.30
N VAL A 173 13.20 -18.60 -17.67
CA VAL A 173 12.11 -19.22 -16.91
C VAL A 173 11.41 -20.27 -17.76
N THR A 174 11.20 -21.44 -17.17
CA THR A 174 10.50 -22.59 -17.74
C THR A 174 9.37 -23.03 -16.80
N GLU A 175 8.39 -23.75 -17.34
CA GLU A 175 7.36 -24.43 -16.53
C GLU A 175 8.01 -25.35 -15.47
N GLY A 176 7.51 -25.26 -14.24
CA GLY A 176 8.03 -25.95 -13.06
C GLY A 176 9.14 -25.20 -12.31
N ASP A 177 9.65 -24.08 -12.83
CA ASP A 177 10.63 -23.27 -12.12
C ASP A 177 10.02 -22.62 -10.89
N ARG A 178 10.78 -22.59 -9.79
CA ARG A 178 10.38 -22.01 -8.51
C ARG A 178 11.29 -20.85 -8.20
N LEU A 179 10.71 -19.68 -7.98
CA LEU A 179 11.48 -18.45 -7.81
C LEU A 179 10.77 -17.46 -6.91
N ARG A 180 11.58 -16.57 -6.35
CA ARG A 180 11.07 -15.44 -5.57
C ARG A 180 10.52 -14.39 -6.51
N VAL A 181 9.28 -13.96 -6.24
CA VAL A 181 8.59 -12.92 -7.00
C VAL A 181 7.87 -11.96 -6.06
N GLN A 182 7.70 -10.72 -6.49
CA GLN A 182 6.91 -9.70 -5.81
C GLN A 182 5.81 -9.18 -6.74
N VAL A 183 4.63 -8.89 -6.19
CA VAL A 183 3.56 -8.20 -6.91
C VAL A 183 3.94 -6.73 -7.09
N ALA A 184 4.39 -6.38 -8.30
CA ALA A 184 4.72 -5.01 -8.68
C ALA A 184 3.47 -4.19 -8.99
N GLU A 185 2.51 -4.78 -9.70
CA GLU A 185 1.22 -4.16 -10.01
C GLU A 185 0.06 -5.11 -9.68
N ALA A 186 -0.77 -4.73 -8.71
CA ALA A 186 -1.97 -5.48 -8.37
C ALA A 186 -3.05 -5.31 -9.46
N SER A 187 -3.95 -6.30 -9.61
CA SER A 187 -4.98 -6.30 -10.65
C SER A 187 -6.38 -6.52 -10.09
N ALA A 188 -7.30 -5.63 -10.46
CA ALA A 188 -8.69 -5.68 -10.00
C ALA A 188 -9.39 -6.99 -10.42
N PRO A 189 -10.13 -7.63 -9.50
CA PRO A 189 -10.61 -8.99 -9.68
C PRO A 189 -11.63 -9.15 -10.82
N TRP A 190 -12.36 -8.10 -11.19
CA TRP A 190 -13.36 -8.15 -12.27
C TRP A 190 -12.77 -7.91 -13.67
N THR A 191 -11.49 -7.60 -13.80
CA THR A 191 -10.86 -7.34 -15.11
C THR A 191 -10.47 -8.63 -15.83
N GLY A 192 -10.40 -9.76 -15.11
CA GLY A 192 -9.82 -11.01 -15.62
C GLY A 192 -8.29 -10.96 -15.80
N GLY A 193 -7.64 -9.87 -15.40
CA GLY A 193 -6.18 -9.71 -15.47
C GLY A 193 -5.45 -10.25 -14.25
N ARG A 194 -4.25 -10.77 -14.46
CA ARG A 194 -3.33 -11.18 -13.38
C ARG A 194 -2.52 -9.98 -12.87
N PRO A 195 -2.16 -9.91 -11.57
CA PRO A 195 -1.15 -8.99 -11.09
C PRO A 195 0.16 -9.22 -11.85
N VAL A 196 0.91 -8.14 -12.07
CA VAL A 196 2.23 -8.20 -12.69
C VAL A 196 3.26 -8.45 -11.60
N LEU A 197 4.13 -9.42 -11.85
CA LEU A 197 5.19 -9.83 -10.96
C LEU A 197 6.55 -9.29 -11.42
N ASP A 198 7.45 -9.08 -10.46
CA ASP A 198 8.86 -8.77 -10.69
C ASP A 198 9.74 -9.60 -9.73
N THR A 199 10.98 -9.86 -10.12
CA THR A 199 11.98 -10.52 -9.25
C THR A 199 12.80 -9.51 -8.44
N THR A 200 12.76 -8.24 -8.84
CA THR A 200 13.33 -7.10 -8.14
C THR A 200 12.41 -6.67 -7.01
N LEU A 201 12.97 -6.61 -5.79
CA LEU A 201 12.19 -6.23 -4.61
C LEU A 201 12.14 -4.71 -4.47
N VAL A 202 10.93 -4.20 -4.28
CA VAL A 202 10.64 -2.78 -4.08
C VAL A 202 9.77 -2.60 -2.84
N VAL A 203 10.15 -1.65 -1.98
CA VAL A 203 9.26 -1.11 -0.95
C VAL A 203 8.65 0.16 -1.49
N HIS A 204 7.34 0.14 -1.73
CA HIS A 204 6.65 1.30 -2.28
C HIS A 204 6.38 2.36 -1.22
N GLY A 205 6.46 3.62 -1.65
CA GLY A 205 6.08 4.77 -0.85
C GLY A 205 5.52 5.89 -1.71
N ALA A 206 4.86 6.84 -1.06
CA ALA A 206 4.18 7.92 -1.76
C ALA A 206 5.17 8.98 -2.32
N LEU A 207 6.25 9.23 -1.57
CA LEU A 207 7.31 10.19 -1.92
C LEU A 207 8.58 9.54 -2.47
N LEU A 208 8.84 8.28 -2.13
CA LEU A 208 9.94 7.49 -2.66
C LEU A 208 9.60 6.01 -2.62
N ASP A 209 10.19 5.25 -3.54
CA ASP A 209 10.30 3.80 -3.46
C ASP A 209 11.74 3.44 -3.07
N LEU A 210 11.91 2.36 -2.30
CA LEU A 210 13.23 1.76 -2.08
C LEU A 210 13.36 0.52 -2.97
N VAL A 211 14.39 0.48 -3.81
CA VAL A 211 14.64 -0.62 -4.75
C VAL A 211 15.86 -1.42 -4.30
N ARG A 212 15.68 -2.72 -4.07
CA ARG A 212 16.76 -3.61 -3.61
C ARG A 212 17.74 -3.91 -4.74
N GLY A 213 19.03 -3.75 -4.47
CA GLY A 213 20.09 -3.88 -5.49
C GLY A 213 20.03 -2.81 -6.58
N GLY A 214 19.18 -1.79 -6.41
CA GLY A 214 19.08 -0.66 -7.31
C GLY A 214 20.28 0.28 -7.19
N THR A 215 20.35 1.24 -8.10
CA THR A 215 21.27 2.38 -8.01
C THR A 215 20.47 3.61 -7.65
N ALA A 216 20.96 4.42 -6.72
CA ALA A 216 20.31 5.68 -6.36
C ALA A 216 20.07 6.52 -7.63
N ALA A 217 18.79 6.77 -7.92
CA ALA A 217 18.40 7.75 -8.92
C ALA A 217 18.40 9.12 -8.24
N GLY A 218 18.77 10.18 -8.97
CA GLY A 218 18.84 11.53 -8.41
C GLY A 218 17.58 11.91 -7.64
N GLY A 219 17.74 12.58 -6.50
CA GLY A 219 16.65 13.01 -5.63
C GLY A 219 16.35 14.50 -5.70
N PRO A 220 15.34 14.99 -4.95
CA PRO A 220 15.18 16.43 -4.73
C PRO A 220 16.44 17.00 -4.07
N GLU A 221 16.76 18.27 -4.30
CA GLU A 221 17.97 18.91 -3.72
C GLU A 221 18.03 18.78 -2.18
N LEU A 222 16.86 18.70 -1.54
CA LEU A 222 16.74 18.52 -0.10
C LEU A 222 17.05 17.10 0.38
N ALA A 223 16.97 16.07 -0.48
CA ALA A 223 17.26 14.69 -0.09
C ALA A 223 18.72 14.51 0.34
N ASP A 224 19.66 15.23 -0.28
CA ASP A 224 21.09 15.19 0.05
C ASP A 224 21.40 15.79 1.44
N LEU A 225 20.41 16.46 2.06
CA LEU A 225 20.51 17.06 3.39
C LEU A 225 19.84 16.20 4.47
N LEU A 226 19.26 15.06 4.11
CA LEU A 226 18.63 14.18 5.08
C LEU A 226 19.69 13.56 6.01
N PRO A 227 19.37 13.43 7.31
CA PRO A 227 20.30 12.85 8.29
C PRO A 227 20.43 11.32 8.17
N THR A 228 19.48 10.69 7.47
CA THR A 228 19.34 9.24 7.36
C THR A 228 19.57 8.81 5.92
N ASP A 229 20.41 7.80 5.72
CA ASP A 229 20.61 7.15 4.43
C ASP A 229 19.69 5.93 4.30
N PRO A 230 19.37 5.49 3.05
CA PRO A 230 18.74 4.21 2.82
C PRO A 230 19.55 3.04 3.42
N PRO A 231 18.89 1.95 3.85
CA PRO A 231 19.59 0.77 4.37
C PRO A 231 20.52 0.16 3.31
N GLU A 232 21.56 -0.54 3.79
CA GLU A 232 22.54 -1.19 2.90
C GLU A 232 21.84 -2.11 1.89
N GLY A 233 22.22 -2.00 0.61
CA GLY A 233 21.64 -2.79 -0.46
C GLY A 233 20.31 -2.25 -1.01
N TRP A 234 19.80 -1.12 -0.50
CA TRP A 234 18.63 -0.43 -1.01
C TRP A 234 18.99 0.92 -1.60
N ALA A 235 18.32 1.28 -2.69
CA ALA A 235 18.47 2.58 -3.35
C ALA A 235 17.12 3.31 -3.33
N ALA A 236 17.14 4.59 -2.97
CA ALA A 236 15.98 5.45 -3.09
C ALA A 236 15.73 5.85 -4.55
N ASP A 237 14.47 5.69 -4.97
CA ASP A 237 13.91 6.25 -6.19
C ASP A 237 12.83 7.27 -5.82
N TRP A 238 13.15 8.55 -6.00
CA TRP A 238 12.31 9.65 -5.52
C TRP A 238 11.16 9.95 -6.50
N ALA A 239 9.93 9.99 -5.98
CA ALA A 239 8.77 10.34 -6.77
C ALA A 239 8.80 11.83 -7.17
N PRO A 240 8.16 12.23 -8.28
CA PRO A 240 8.10 13.63 -8.69
C PRO A 240 7.51 14.58 -7.64
N ALA A 241 6.63 14.08 -6.76
CA ALA A 241 6.03 14.86 -5.68
C ALA A 241 7.03 15.21 -4.56
N ALA A 242 8.15 14.51 -4.44
CA ALA A 242 9.17 14.76 -3.42
C ALA A 242 9.84 16.13 -3.57
N GLY A 243 9.86 16.71 -4.78
CA GLY A 243 10.39 18.06 -5.00
C GLY A 243 9.57 19.18 -4.35
N ASP A 244 8.29 18.91 -4.03
CA ASP A 244 7.42 19.85 -3.32
C ASP A 244 7.40 19.61 -1.79
N ALA A 245 8.07 18.56 -1.30
CA ALA A 245 8.09 18.17 0.11
C ALA A 245 9.22 18.88 0.88
N ASP A 246 9.00 19.13 2.17
CA ASP A 246 10.05 19.64 3.06
C ASP A 246 10.94 18.52 3.61
N LEU A 247 12.00 18.89 4.34
CA LEU A 247 12.97 17.93 4.89
C LEU A 247 12.34 16.95 5.87
N ASP A 248 11.36 17.41 6.66
CA ASP A 248 10.71 16.58 7.67
C ASP A 248 9.85 15.51 7.00
N ALA A 249 9.07 15.88 5.98
CA ALA A 249 8.27 14.96 5.18
C ALA A 249 9.14 13.95 4.41
N LEU A 250 10.26 14.40 3.81
CA LEU A 250 11.21 13.53 3.11
C LEU A 250 11.91 12.56 4.06
N GLY A 251 12.34 13.03 5.23
CA GLY A 251 12.93 12.20 6.28
C GLY A 251 11.94 11.15 6.79
N ALA A 252 10.71 11.56 7.10
CA ALA A 252 9.65 10.66 7.55
C ALA A 252 9.22 9.65 6.46
N ALA A 253 9.35 9.99 5.17
CA ALA A 253 9.15 9.03 4.08
C ALA A 253 10.26 7.97 4.07
N LEU A 254 11.52 8.41 4.14
CA LEU A 254 12.67 7.52 4.09
C LEU A 254 12.76 6.62 5.31
N GLU A 255 12.46 7.12 6.51
CA GLU A 255 12.43 6.31 7.74
C GLU A 255 11.36 5.22 7.65
N ARG A 256 10.14 5.56 7.23
CA ARG A 256 9.05 4.57 7.03
C ARG A 256 9.44 3.50 6.00
N ALA A 257 9.97 3.92 4.85
CA ALA A 257 10.40 2.99 3.81
C ALA A 257 11.56 2.10 4.29
N SER A 258 12.53 2.67 5.02
CA SER A 258 13.70 1.95 5.54
C SER A 258 13.31 0.91 6.59
N ALA A 259 12.38 1.25 7.50
CA ALA A 259 11.85 0.32 8.49
C ALA A 259 11.17 -0.88 7.81
N ARG A 260 10.40 -0.62 6.74
CA ARG A 260 9.73 -1.67 5.97
C ARG A 260 10.70 -2.50 5.13
N ALA A 261 11.74 -1.89 4.57
CA ALA A 261 12.80 -2.60 3.86
C ALA A 261 13.58 -3.54 4.79
N ALA A 262 13.91 -3.08 6.01
CA ALA A 262 14.54 -3.92 7.02
C ALA A 262 13.65 -5.10 7.42
N ALA A 263 12.36 -4.86 7.70
CA ALA A 263 11.42 -5.93 8.04
C ALA A 263 11.26 -6.96 6.89
N LEU A 264 11.28 -6.50 5.63
CA LEU A 264 11.27 -7.36 4.46
C LEU A 264 12.55 -8.19 4.33
N ASP A 265 13.72 -7.59 4.57
CA ASP A 265 15.00 -8.31 4.59
C ASP A 265 15.05 -9.37 5.71
N ASP A 266 14.55 -9.04 6.91
CA ASP A 266 14.44 -9.96 8.03
C ASP A 266 13.52 -11.15 7.68
N ALA A 267 12.36 -10.89 7.06
CA ALA A 267 11.46 -11.95 6.60
C ALA A 267 12.11 -12.90 5.59
N PHE A 268 13.06 -12.41 4.78
CA PHE A 268 13.80 -13.25 3.84
C PHE A 268 15.03 -13.93 4.40
N ALA A 269 15.62 -13.43 5.48
CA ALA A 269 16.81 -14.02 6.10
C ALA A 269 16.53 -15.45 6.60
N ASP A 270 15.33 -15.67 7.13
CA ASP A 270 14.90 -16.96 7.69
C ASP A 270 13.99 -17.78 6.75
N ALA A 271 13.70 -17.25 5.55
CA ALA A 271 12.79 -17.91 4.61
C ALA A 271 13.38 -19.19 4.01
N THR A 272 12.62 -20.29 4.06
CA THR A 272 12.91 -21.52 3.31
C THR A 272 13.02 -21.22 1.82
N ALA A 273 13.94 -21.85 1.09
CA ALA A 273 14.17 -21.56 -0.32
C ALA A 273 12.92 -21.85 -1.20
N PRO A 274 12.69 -21.11 -2.31
CA PRO A 274 11.52 -21.29 -3.15
C PRO A 274 11.33 -22.72 -3.67
N GLU A 275 12.41 -23.44 -3.92
CA GLU A 275 12.41 -24.82 -4.41
C GLU A 275 11.73 -25.79 -3.45
N GLU A 276 11.72 -25.48 -2.14
CA GLU A 276 11.15 -26.32 -1.10
C GLU A 276 9.79 -25.80 -0.59
N ALA A 277 9.52 -24.51 -0.73
CA ALA A 277 8.36 -23.85 -0.14
C ALA A 277 7.24 -23.50 -1.14
N ALA A 278 7.51 -23.42 -2.44
CA ALA A 278 6.51 -22.94 -3.40
C ALA A 278 5.28 -23.88 -3.51
N PRO A 279 4.05 -23.33 -3.60
CA PRO A 279 3.72 -21.91 -3.45
C PRO A 279 3.64 -21.46 -1.96
N ALA A 280 4.31 -20.36 -1.61
CA ALA A 280 4.25 -19.78 -0.26
C ALA A 280 4.33 -18.25 -0.28
N CYS A 281 3.65 -17.60 0.66
CA CYS A 281 3.77 -16.17 0.93
C CYS A 281 4.89 -15.94 1.96
N TYR A 282 5.90 -15.15 1.61
CA TYR A 282 6.97 -14.75 2.53
C TYR A 282 6.69 -13.40 3.18
N TRP A 283 6.01 -12.51 2.45
CA TRP A 283 5.70 -11.17 2.89
C TRP A 283 4.33 -10.74 2.36
N PRO A 284 3.37 -10.34 3.22
CA PRO A 284 2.00 -10.05 2.81
C PRO A 284 1.82 -8.70 2.12
N GLY A 285 2.86 -7.85 2.03
CA GLY A 285 2.78 -6.60 1.27
C GLY A 285 1.98 -5.50 1.97
N GLU A 286 1.40 -4.59 1.18
CA GLU A 286 0.47 -3.56 1.65
C GLU A 286 -0.95 -4.10 1.65
N ALA A 287 -1.75 -3.75 2.65
CA ALA A 287 -3.18 -4.07 2.62
C ALA A 287 -3.75 -3.50 1.32
N THR A 288 -4.31 -4.35 0.46
CA THR A 288 -4.80 -3.95 -0.86
C THR A 288 -6.28 -4.27 -0.96
N ALA A 289 -7.08 -3.27 -1.31
CA ALA A 289 -8.52 -3.41 -1.48
C ALA A 289 -8.99 -2.82 -2.81
N TRP A 290 -10.04 -3.38 -3.38
CA TRP A 290 -10.64 -2.97 -4.63
C TRP A 290 -12.06 -2.48 -4.39
N MET A 291 -12.34 -1.28 -4.90
CA MET A 291 -13.66 -0.66 -4.87
C MET A 291 -14.22 -0.62 -6.27
N ARG A 292 -15.37 -1.24 -6.49
CA ARG A 292 -16.13 -1.10 -7.73
C ARG A 292 -17.34 -0.22 -7.47
N PHE A 293 -17.51 0.80 -8.31
CA PHE A 293 -18.72 1.63 -8.26
C PHE A 293 -19.71 1.08 -9.28
N GLY A 294 -20.88 0.66 -8.81
CA GLY A 294 -21.98 0.27 -9.69
C GLY A 294 -22.41 1.41 -10.61
N ARG A 295 -23.00 1.05 -11.73
CA ARG A 295 -23.72 2.01 -12.58
C ARG A 295 -25.16 2.02 -12.10
N GLU A 296 -25.73 3.21 -11.93
CA GLU A 296 -27.19 3.34 -11.87
C GLU A 296 -27.75 2.74 -13.17
N ALA A 297 -28.65 1.77 -13.03
CA ALA A 297 -29.24 1.02 -14.14
C ALA A 297 -30.26 1.84 -14.92
#